data_AF-A0AA50R198-F1
#
_entry.id   AF-A0AA50R198-F1
#
_cell.length_a   1.000
_cell.length_b   1.000
_cell.length_c   1.000
_cell.angle_alpha   90.00
_cell.angle_beta   90.00
_cell.angle_gamma   90.00
#
_symmetry.space_group_name_H-M   'P 1'
#
loop_
_entity.id
_entity.type
_entity.pdbx_description
1 polymer ?
#
loop_
_entity_poly.entity_id
_entity_poly.type
_entity_poly.pdbx_seq_one_letter_code
_entity_poly.pdbx_strand_id
1 'polypeptide(L)' 'CGHCKRLKPEYADAAGVLKSDDPPVTLAKVDCTEGGKSTCEKFSVSGYPTLKIFRKGGLSQDYNGPRES' A
#
# COMPACT_ATOMS: atom_id res chain seq x y z
N CYS A 1 -1.97 3.82 -15.47
CA CYS A 1 -2.48 4.36 -14.19
C CYS A 1 -1.73 5.65 -13.81
N GLY A 2 -2.33 6.82 -14.02
CA GLY A 2 -1.72 8.11 -13.62
C GLY A 2 -1.61 8.26 -12.09
N HIS A 3 -2.65 7.85 -11.36
CA HIS A 3 -2.70 7.86 -9.90
C HIS A 3 -1.56 7.06 -9.24
N CYS A 4 -1.19 5.92 -9.82
CA CYS A 4 -0.11 5.08 -9.33
C CYS A 4 1.27 5.74 -9.49
N LYS A 5 1.46 6.53 -10.56
CA LYS A 5 2.73 7.26 -10.80
C LYS A 5 2.88 8.44 -9.83
N ARG A 6 1.78 9.13 -9.52
CA ARG A 6 1.77 10.24 -8.54
C ARG A 6 1.98 9.76 -7.11
N LEU A 7 1.43 8.60 -6.74
CA LEU A 7 1.59 8.04 -5.39
C LEU A 7 2.99 7.48 -5.13
N LYS A 8 3.74 7.05 -6.16
CA LYS A 8 5.07 6.43 -6.00
C LYS A 8 6.06 7.26 -5.15
N PRO A 9 6.33 8.54 -5.44
CA PRO A 9 7.27 9.34 -4.65
C PRO A 9 6.80 9.52 -3.20
N GLU A 10 5.54 9.92 -3.00
CA GLU A 10 4.94 10.08 -1.66
C GLU A 10 4.99 8.79 -0.84
N TYR A 11 4.73 7.63 -1.48
CA TYR A 11 4.77 6.33 -0.81
C TYR A 11 6.19 5.92 -0.41
N ALA A 12 7.20 6.33 -1.18
CA ALA A 12 8.60 6.08 -0.85
C ALA A 12 9.09 6.99 0.28
N ASP A 13 8.68 8.26 0.28
CA ASP A 13 8.99 9.20 1.36
C ASP A 13 8.35 8.75 2.68
N ALA A 14 7.05 8.40 2.63
CA ALA A 14 6.34 7.82 3.77
C ALA A 14 7.00 6.54 4.29
N ALA A 15 7.56 5.70 3.41
CA ALA A 15 8.32 4.51 3.81
C ALA A 15 9.61 4.84 4.56
N GLY A 16 10.27 5.94 4.21
CA GLY A 16 11.43 6.45 4.94
C GLY A 16 11.03 6.85 6.36
N VAL A 17 9.98 7.67 6.50
CA VAL A 17 9.49 8.17 7.79
C VAL A 17 8.99 7.03 8.67
N LEU A 18 8.13 6.16 8.13
CA LEU A 18 7.48 5.07 8.86
C LEU A 18 8.43 3.96 9.30
N LYS A 19 9.59 3.83 8.65
CA LYS A 19 10.64 2.89 9.07
C LYS A 19 11.35 3.33 10.35
N SER A 20 11.33 4.64 10.66
CA SER A 20 11.92 5.22 11.86
C SER A 20 10.95 5.26 13.06
N ASP A 21 9.70 4.89 12.87
CA ASP A 21 8.69 4.80 13.93
C ASP A 21 8.93 3.58 14.85
N ASP A 22 8.46 3.65 16.10
CA ASP A 22 8.50 2.52 17.04
C ASP A 22 7.06 2.14 17.44
N PRO A 23 6.52 1.00 16.97
CA PRO A 23 7.18 -0.04 16.17
C PRO A 23 7.32 0.31 14.67
N PRO A 24 8.35 -0.22 13.98
CA PRO A 24 8.63 0.11 12.58
C PRO A 24 7.50 -0.35 11.65
N VAL A 25 7.00 0.57 10.84
CA VAL A 25 5.93 0.30 9.87
C VAL A 25 6.54 0.10 8.49
N THR A 26 6.47 -1.15 8.01
CA THR A 26 6.97 -1.51 6.67
C THR A 26 5.90 -1.30 5.61
N LEU A 27 6.21 -0.50 4.61
CA LEU A 27 5.39 -0.32 3.42
C LEU A 27 5.85 -1.28 2.31
N ALA A 28 4.91 -1.99 1.70
CA ALA A 28 5.18 -2.97 0.66
C ALA A 28 4.34 -2.69 -0.59
N LYS A 29 4.96 -2.85 -1.76
CA LYS A 29 4.27 -2.79 -3.05
C LYS A 29 4.01 -4.21 -3.55
N VAL A 30 2.81 -4.44 -4.07
CA VAL A 30 2.45 -5.69 -4.76
C VAL A 30 1.98 -5.31 -6.16
N ASP A 31 2.62 -5.89 -7.18
CA ASP A 31 2.20 -5.69 -8.56
C ASP A 31 1.08 -6.67 -8.92
N CYS A 32 -0.15 -6.19 -8.92
CA CYS A 32 -1.33 -6.98 -9.25
C CYS A 32 -1.46 -7.30 -10.75
N THR A 33 -0.65 -6.69 -11.63
CA THR A 33 -0.69 -6.93 -13.08
C THR A 33 0.20 -8.09 -13.52
N GLU A 34 1.23 -8.40 -12.74
CA GLU A 34 2.14 -9.52 -12.97
C GLU A 34 1.94 -10.62 -11.91
N GLY A 35 2.96 -10.92 -11.11
CA GLY A 35 2.97 -12.04 -10.17
C GLY A 35 2.09 -11.87 -8.92
N GLY A 36 1.56 -10.68 -8.66
CA GLY A 36 0.73 -10.39 -7.48
C GLY A 36 -0.77 -10.59 -7.67
N LYS A 37 -1.21 -11.03 -8.85
CA LYS A 37 -2.65 -11.11 -9.18
C LYS A 37 -3.45 -11.94 -8.15
N SER A 38 -2.97 -13.11 -7.76
CA SER A 38 -3.62 -13.95 -6.76
C SER A 38 -3.69 -13.30 -5.37
N THR A 39 -2.67 -12.53 -4.98
CA THR A 39 -2.69 -11.74 -3.74
C THR A 39 -3.76 -10.65 -3.82
N CYS A 40 -3.84 -9.95 -4.95
CA CYS A 40 -4.79 -8.88 -5.16
C CYS A 40 -6.24 -9.38 -5.23
N GLU A 41 -6.48 -10.54 -5.86
CA GLU A 41 -7.77 -11.23 -5.83
C GLU A 41 -8.14 -11.69 -4.42
N LYS A 42 -7.18 -12.27 -3.66
CA LYS A 42 -7.40 -12.70 -2.27
C LYS A 42 -7.81 -11.55 -1.35
N PHE A 43 -7.36 -10.33 -1.64
CA PHE A 43 -7.72 -9.12 -0.91
C PHE A 43 -8.78 -8.26 -1.61
N SER A 44 -9.43 -8.78 -2.66
CA SER A 44 -10.47 -8.09 -3.43
C SER A 44 -10.07 -6.68 -3.91
N VAL A 45 -8.85 -6.54 -4.45
CA VAL A 45 -8.34 -5.29 -5.01
C VAL A 45 -8.91 -5.09 -6.42
N SER A 46 -9.94 -4.25 -6.52
CA SER A 46 -10.63 -3.97 -7.80
C SER A 46 -10.18 -2.68 -8.49
N GLY A 47 -9.28 -1.89 -7.89
CA GLY A 47 -8.83 -0.61 -8.42
C GLY A 47 -7.41 -0.25 -7.98
N TYR A 48 -6.77 0.67 -8.72
CA TYR A 48 -5.39 1.09 -8.44
C TYR A 48 -5.26 2.61 -8.34
N PRO A 49 -4.48 3.14 -7.37
CA PRO A 49 -3.84 2.43 -6.26
C PRO A 49 -4.85 2.04 -5.16
N THR A 50 -4.70 0.85 -4.59
CA THR A 50 -5.41 0.41 -3.38
C THR A 50 -4.39 0.21 -2.27
N LEU A 51 -4.65 0.81 -1.12
CA LEU A 51 -3.78 0.73 0.05
C LEU A 51 -4.52 -0.05 1.14
N LYS A 52 -3.87 -1.09 1.66
CA LYS A 52 -4.40 -1.95 2.71
C LYS A 52 -3.43 -1.99 3.88
N ILE A 53 -3.94 -1.76 5.09
CA ILE A 53 -3.18 -1.75 6.32
C ILE A 53 -3.23 -3.14 6.92
N PHE A 54 -2.06 -3.69 7.22
CA PHE A 54 -1.91 -4.97 7.91
C PHE A 54 -1.41 -4.72 9.34
N ARG A 55 -2.05 -5.34 10.34
CA ARG A 55 -1.64 -5.27 11.74
C ARG A 55 -1.68 -6.67 12.34
N LYS A 56 -0.69 -7.02 13.16
CA LYS A 56 -0.58 -8.32 13.84
C LYS A 56 -0.70 -9.54 12.88
N GLY A 57 -0.19 -9.40 11.65
CA GLY A 57 -0.22 -10.47 10.64
C GLY A 57 -1.55 -10.66 9.89
N GLY A 58 -2.56 -9.82 10.18
CA GLY A 58 -3.85 -9.84 9.49
C GLY A 58 -4.13 -8.55 8.73
N LEU A 59 -5.05 -8.62 7.76
CA LEU A 59 -5.63 -7.43 7.14
C LEU A 59 -6.41 -6.67 8.22
N SER A 60 -6.00 -5.44 8.52
CA SER A 60 -6.61 -4.62 9.54
C SER A 60 -7.71 -3.74 8.95
N GLN A 61 -7.39 -2.95 7.91
CA GLN A 61 -8.34 -2.02 7.31
C GLN A 61 -7.87 -1.55 5.92
N ASP A 62 -8.82 -1.17 5.07
CA ASP A 62 -8.56 -0.39 3.86
C ASP A 62 -8.20 1.07 4.20
N TYR A 63 -7.20 1.60 3.52
CA TYR A 63 -6.82 3.00 3.64
C TYR A 63 -7.66 3.84 2.67
N ASN A 64 -8.61 4.56 3.27
CA ASN A 64 -9.49 5.53 2.60
C ASN A 64 -9.06 6.99 2.84
N GLY A 65 -7.86 7.19 3.38
CA GLY A 65 -7.32 8.52 3.64
C GLY A 65 -6.91 9.29 2.37
N PRO A 66 -6.57 10.57 2.51
CA PRO A 66 -6.04 11.38 1.41
C PRO A 66 -4.76 10.75 0.87
N ARG A 67 -4.67 10.66 -0.46
CA ARG A 67 -3.54 10.05 -1.18
C ARG A 67 -2.59 11.11 -1.76
N GLU A 68 -2.78 12.35 -1.31
CA GLU A 68 -2.02 13.54 -1.67
C GLU A 68 -1.74 14.29 -0.38
N SER A 69 -0.50 14.75 -0.23
CA SER A 69 -0.01 15.63 0.84
C SER A 69 -0.40 17.07 0.60
#